data_AF-A0A7X7ERC1-F1
#
_entry.id   AF-A0A7X7ERC1-F1
#
_cell.length_a   1.000
_cell.length_b   1.000
_cell.length_c   1.000
_cell.angle_alpha   90.00
_cell.angle_beta   90.00
_cell.angle_gamma   90.00
#
_symmetry.space_group_name_H-M   'P 1'
#
loop_
_entity.id
_entity.type
_entity.pdbx_description
1 polymer ?
#
loop_
_entity_poly.entity_id
_entity_poly.type
_entity_poly.pdbx_seq_one_letter_code
_entity_poly.pdbx_strand_id
1 'polypeptide(L)'
;GQAVLGARDMEWLWPQIVEIARGHHCIAGGDTDCAQANTAMFIAGGFISKDVPHTLAALCRAMGVCKTLVAYECGAMGPGKDCAYENVMVKAIRGIPVSMEGRTSACAHMSLCGNVAAAVCDLWANEAIEYHQLFGGTTSAVFAEMLGYEAAAMNASLELGYQKEYQASLIYSDRYRSPQGFVLCPDIAWKIGKAVVENNQSFYSRGRAAALTCGRLMLGDPLLRFTAFEKESLEGYMKELEALPDEEDDFIDLCLGKYRKVKGFQPASYGL
;
A
#
# COMPACT_ATOMS: atom_id res chain seq x y z
N GLY A 1 14.60 4.12 -2.98
CA GLY A 1 13.45 4.95 -2.57
C GLY A 1 12.70 4.27 -1.46
N GLN A 2 11.72 3.43 -1.81
CA GLN A 2 10.80 2.77 -0.87
C GLN A 2 11.50 1.80 0.09
N ALA A 3 12.02 0.69 -0.45
CA ALA A 3 12.51 -0.42 0.37
C ALA A 3 13.73 -0.05 1.23
N VAL A 4 14.72 0.68 0.70
CA VAL A 4 15.97 0.97 1.43
C VAL A 4 15.88 2.29 2.21
N LEU A 5 15.87 3.43 1.50
CA LEU A 5 15.90 4.75 2.14
C LEU A 5 14.66 4.99 3.03
N GLY A 6 13.48 4.64 2.53
CA GLY A 6 12.24 4.76 3.29
C GLY A 6 12.23 3.89 4.54
N ALA A 7 12.67 2.63 4.46
CA ALA A 7 12.76 1.77 5.64
C ALA A 7 13.78 2.27 6.67
N ARG A 8 14.96 2.77 6.25
CA ARG A 8 15.96 3.35 7.16
C ARG A 8 15.45 4.59 7.89
N ASP A 9 14.75 5.47 7.17
CA ASP A 9 14.13 6.67 7.76
C ASP A 9 13.05 6.27 8.78
N MET A 10 12.24 5.27 8.44
CA MET A 10 11.24 4.70 9.34
C MET A 10 11.84 4.06 10.59
N GLU A 11 12.93 3.31 10.44
CA GLU A 11 13.65 2.65 11.54
C GLU A 11 14.26 3.68 12.50
N TRP A 12 14.66 4.84 11.99
CA TRP A 12 15.11 5.95 12.81
C TRP A 12 13.95 6.69 13.49
N LEU A 13 12.88 7.00 12.76
CA LEU A 13 11.78 7.84 13.22
C LEU A 13 10.84 7.12 14.21
N TRP A 14 10.40 5.91 13.89
CA TRP A 14 9.30 5.25 14.61
C TRP A 14 9.59 4.89 16.06
N PRO A 15 10.81 4.47 16.47
CA PRO A 15 11.11 4.25 17.88
C PRO A 15 10.84 5.50 18.74
N GLN A 16 11.11 6.69 18.21
CA GLN A 16 10.89 7.97 18.88
C GLN A 16 9.38 8.26 19.02
N ILE A 17 8.59 8.03 17.96
CA ILE A 17 7.13 8.17 18.00
C ILE A 17 6.52 7.20 19.04
N VAL A 18 6.99 5.96 19.06
CA VAL A 18 6.52 4.92 19.99
C VAL A 18 6.86 5.28 21.44
N GLU A 19 8.06 5.83 21.70
CA GLU A 19 8.45 6.31 23.02
C GLU A 19 7.53 7.45 23.49
N ILE A 20 7.27 8.45 22.63
CA ILE A 20 6.35 9.56 22.92
C ILE A 20 4.95 9.02 23.23
N ALA A 21 4.42 8.14 22.37
CA ALA A 21 3.09 7.57 22.56
C ALA A 21 2.99 6.82 23.90
N ARG A 22 4.00 6.01 24.26
CA ARG A 22 4.07 5.31 25.54
C ARG A 22 4.12 6.27 26.72
N GLY A 23 4.94 7.32 26.64
CA GLY A 23 5.05 8.34 27.69
C GLY A 23 3.75 9.11 27.95
N HIS A 24 2.88 9.20 26.93
CA HIS A 24 1.57 9.86 27.01
C HIS A 24 0.38 8.90 27.14
N HIS A 25 0.60 7.60 27.32
CA HIS A 25 -0.47 6.58 27.35
C HIS A 25 -1.36 6.60 26.10
N CYS A 26 -0.79 6.92 24.94
CA CYS A 26 -1.43 6.89 23.63
C CYS A 26 -1.00 5.66 22.83
N ILE A 27 -1.77 5.34 21.79
CA ILE A 27 -1.45 4.27 20.84
C ILE A 27 -0.68 4.87 19.67
N ALA A 28 0.50 4.32 19.37
CA ALA A 28 1.19 4.58 18.12
C ALA A 28 0.49 3.80 17.00
N GLY A 29 -0.24 4.50 16.13
CA GLY A 29 -1.08 3.90 15.08
C GLY A 29 -0.27 3.17 14.00
N GLY A 30 0.24 3.91 13.02
CA GLY A 30 1.06 3.37 11.95
C GLY A 30 1.37 4.43 10.90
N ASP A 31 2.05 4.03 9.83
CA ASP A 31 2.50 4.91 8.75
C ASP A 31 1.88 4.50 7.41
N THR A 32 2.34 5.13 6.33
CA THR A 32 1.94 4.90 4.96
C THR A 32 3.09 5.13 4.00
N ASP A 33 3.10 4.42 2.88
CA ASP A 33 3.94 4.76 1.74
C ASP A 33 3.29 5.76 0.77
N CYS A 34 2.48 6.69 1.30
CA CYS A 34 1.72 7.67 0.51
C CYS A 34 2.61 8.51 -0.41
N ALA A 35 3.73 9.00 0.10
CA ALA A 35 4.65 9.86 -0.64
C ALA A 35 5.32 9.17 -1.84
N GLN A 36 5.21 7.85 -1.97
CA GLN A 36 5.85 7.06 -3.03
C GLN A 36 4.82 6.19 -3.76
N ALA A 37 4.16 5.26 -3.08
CA ALA A 37 3.16 4.37 -3.66
C ALA A 37 1.87 5.10 -4.06
N ASN A 38 1.34 6.04 -3.26
CA ASN A 38 0.16 6.81 -3.69
C ASN A 38 0.51 7.81 -4.79
N THR A 39 1.71 8.40 -4.76
CA THR A 39 2.19 9.20 -5.89
C THR A 39 2.23 8.39 -7.19
N ALA A 40 2.75 7.16 -7.16
CA ALA A 40 2.72 6.27 -8.33
C ALA A 40 1.28 5.95 -8.78
N MET A 41 0.38 5.70 -7.84
CA MET A 41 -1.06 5.51 -8.11
C MET A 41 -1.70 6.74 -8.77
N PHE A 42 -1.41 7.94 -8.28
CA PHE A 42 -1.98 9.19 -8.79
C PHE A 42 -1.45 9.56 -10.17
N ILE A 43 -0.16 9.37 -10.42
CA ILE A 43 0.42 9.58 -11.76
C ILE A 43 -0.13 8.53 -12.74
N ALA A 44 -0.33 7.29 -12.28
CA ALA A 44 -1.01 6.28 -13.11
C ALA A 44 -2.47 6.65 -13.42
N GLY A 45 -3.14 7.38 -12.52
CA GLY A 45 -4.44 7.99 -12.79
C GLY A 45 -5.56 6.98 -13.09
N GLY A 46 -6.48 7.36 -13.98
CA GLY A 46 -7.54 6.48 -14.50
C GLY A 46 -7.16 5.78 -15.81
N PHE A 47 -8.04 4.93 -16.33
CA PHE A 47 -7.78 4.04 -17.49
C PHE A 47 -7.26 4.70 -18.78
N ILE A 48 -7.50 6.00 -18.96
CA ILE A 48 -7.08 6.73 -20.16
C ILE A 48 -5.74 7.45 -19.97
N SER A 49 -5.21 7.49 -18.75
CA SER A 49 -3.90 8.06 -18.44
C SER A 49 -2.78 7.22 -19.05
N LYS A 50 -1.65 7.86 -19.36
CA LYS A 50 -0.50 7.22 -20.02
C LYS A 50 0.84 7.60 -19.38
N ASP A 51 0.83 8.32 -18.26
CA ASP A 51 2.06 8.84 -17.66
C ASP A 51 2.86 7.73 -16.93
N VAL A 52 2.17 6.88 -16.17
CA VAL A 52 2.75 5.71 -15.49
C VAL A 52 1.84 4.49 -15.71
N PRO A 53 2.37 3.32 -16.11
CA PRO A 53 1.54 2.13 -16.26
C PRO A 53 1.05 1.64 -14.89
N HIS A 54 -0.19 1.16 -14.81
CA HIS A 54 -0.74 0.65 -13.55
C HIS A 54 0.04 -0.55 -13.00
N THR A 55 0.77 -1.28 -13.86
CA THR A 55 1.69 -2.34 -13.43
C THR A 55 2.86 -1.80 -12.61
N LEU A 56 3.42 -0.64 -12.95
CA LEU A 56 4.45 0.00 -12.12
C LEU A 56 3.86 0.46 -10.77
N ALA A 57 2.69 1.08 -10.78
CA ALA A 57 2.01 1.49 -9.54
C ALA A 57 1.73 0.29 -8.61
N ALA A 58 1.35 -0.86 -9.18
CA ALA A 58 1.16 -2.10 -8.44
C ALA A 58 2.48 -2.66 -7.85
N LEU A 59 3.59 -2.59 -8.60
CA LEU A 59 4.92 -2.95 -8.08
C LEU A 59 5.36 -1.99 -6.96
N CYS A 60 5.15 -0.68 -7.13
CA CYS A 60 5.41 0.31 -6.09
C CYS A 60 4.61 0.01 -4.82
N ARG A 61 3.34 -0.35 -4.93
CA ARG A 61 2.53 -0.75 -3.77
C ARG A 61 3.11 -1.97 -3.05
N ALA A 62 3.50 -2.99 -3.81
CA ALA A 62 4.11 -4.19 -3.25
C ALA A 62 5.43 -3.90 -2.54
N MET A 63 6.28 -3.01 -3.09
CA MET A 63 7.50 -2.57 -2.40
C MET A 63 7.20 -1.69 -1.18
N GLY A 64 6.15 -0.87 -1.23
CA GLY A 64 5.76 0.05 -0.16
C GLY A 64 5.47 -0.64 1.17
N VAL A 65 4.99 -1.89 1.15
CA VAL A 65 4.82 -2.68 2.38
C VAL A 65 6.10 -2.78 3.20
N CYS A 66 7.27 -2.81 2.55
CA CYS A 66 8.56 -2.97 3.22
C CYS A 66 8.95 -1.72 4.03
N LYS A 67 8.48 -0.55 3.59
CA LYS A 67 8.65 0.72 4.31
C LYS A 67 7.63 0.81 5.44
N THR A 68 6.35 0.59 5.14
CA THR A 68 5.25 0.71 6.10
C THR A 68 5.33 -0.32 7.23
N LEU A 69 5.84 -1.53 6.95
CA LEU A 69 6.02 -2.59 7.95
C LEU A 69 6.96 -2.18 9.08
N VAL A 70 7.97 -1.35 8.81
CA VAL A 70 8.98 -0.93 9.79
C VAL A 70 8.36 -0.22 11.00
N ALA A 71 7.30 0.57 10.80
CA ALA A 71 6.59 1.22 11.91
C ALA A 71 6.18 0.21 12.99
N TYR A 72 5.67 -0.94 12.56
CA TYR A 72 5.18 -2.00 13.44
C TYR A 72 6.30 -2.89 13.98
N GLU A 73 7.40 -3.02 13.24
CA GLU A 73 8.64 -3.63 13.74
C GLU A 73 9.25 -2.78 14.88
N CYS A 74 9.11 -1.45 14.79
CA CYS A 74 9.53 -0.49 15.82
C CYS A 74 8.52 -0.31 16.97
N GLY A 75 7.35 -0.95 16.93
CA GLY A 75 6.40 -0.99 18.04
C GLY A 75 5.08 -0.23 17.85
N ALA A 76 4.76 0.25 16.65
CA ALA A 76 3.40 0.67 16.33
C ALA A 76 2.42 -0.51 16.47
N MET A 77 1.20 -0.23 16.91
CA MET A 77 0.20 -1.26 17.27
C MET A 77 -1.05 -1.25 16.39
N GLY A 78 -1.12 -0.34 15.42
CA GLY A 78 -2.32 -0.09 14.64
C GLY A 78 -3.30 0.86 15.37
N PRO A 79 -4.35 1.33 14.66
CA PRO A 79 -4.62 1.03 13.27
C PRO A 79 -3.63 1.70 12.31
N GLY A 80 -3.27 1.02 11.22
CA GLY A 80 -2.52 1.61 10.13
C GLY A 80 -3.27 2.77 9.44
N LYS A 81 -2.55 3.67 8.77
CA LYS A 81 -3.11 4.87 8.12
C LYS A 81 -3.98 4.49 6.93
N ASP A 82 -5.11 5.17 6.73
CA ASP A 82 -6.11 4.90 5.68
C ASP A 82 -5.57 4.82 4.25
N CYS A 83 -4.77 5.80 3.84
CA CYS A 83 -4.19 5.83 2.49
C CYS A 83 -3.02 4.85 2.28
N ALA A 84 -2.65 4.07 3.30
CA ALA A 84 -1.69 2.97 3.15
C ALA A 84 -2.40 1.75 2.56
N TYR A 85 -2.71 1.75 1.26
CA TYR A 85 -3.34 0.59 0.64
C TYR A 85 -2.54 -0.71 0.84
N GLU A 86 -1.23 -0.64 1.06
CA GLU A 86 -0.36 -1.77 1.41
C GLU A 86 -0.68 -2.38 2.78
N ASN A 87 -1.53 -1.75 3.58
CA ASN A 87 -2.03 -2.27 4.85
C ASN A 87 -2.65 -3.66 4.72
N VAL A 88 -3.21 -4.02 3.56
CA VAL A 88 -3.70 -5.39 3.33
C VAL A 88 -2.60 -6.44 3.44
N MET A 89 -1.37 -6.08 3.03
CA MET A 89 -0.18 -6.93 3.17
C MET A 89 0.38 -6.84 4.59
N VAL A 90 0.42 -5.65 5.20
CA VAL A 90 0.85 -5.47 6.60
C VAL A 90 -0.04 -6.29 7.54
N LYS A 91 -1.36 -6.24 7.38
CA LYS A 91 -2.32 -7.02 8.18
C LYS A 91 -2.11 -8.51 7.99
N ALA A 92 -1.81 -8.97 6.77
CA ALA A 92 -1.47 -10.37 6.52
C ALA A 92 -0.18 -10.81 7.23
N ILE A 93 0.81 -9.92 7.38
CA ILE A 93 2.08 -10.19 8.05
C ILE A 93 1.95 -10.12 9.58
N ARG A 94 1.29 -9.09 10.11
CA ARG A 94 1.31 -8.73 11.54
C ARG A 94 0.04 -9.05 12.30
N GLY A 95 -1.10 -9.22 11.61
CA GLY A 95 -2.40 -9.45 12.24
C GLY A 95 -2.95 -8.26 13.02
N ILE A 96 -2.50 -7.04 12.69
CA ILE A 96 -2.89 -5.79 13.36
C ILE A 96 -4.11 -5.14 12.68
N PRO A 97 -4.86 -4.28 13.39
CA PRO A 97 -5.92 -3.51 12.76
C PRO A 97 -5.36 -2.49 11.76
N VAL A 98 -6.13 -2.21 10.71
CA VAL A 98 -5.77 -1.24 9.66
C VAL A 98 -6.97 -0.38 9.29
N SER A 99 -6.72 0.92 9.14
CA SER A 99 -7.65 1.80 8.43
C SER A 99 -7.42 1.65 6.93
N MET A 100 -8.50 1.71 6.15
CA MET A 100 -8.48 1.70 4.69
C MET A 100 -9.42 2.78 4.16
N GLU A 101 -9.18 3.18 2.92
CA GLU A 101 -10.04 4.07 2.15
C GLU A 101 -10.31 3.48 0.76
N GLY A 102 -11.33 3.98 0.06
CA GLY A 102 -11.68 3.48 -1.28
C GLY A 102 -12.87 4.20 -1.88
N ARG A 103 -14.00 3.52 -2.09
CA ARG A 103 -15.13 4.12 -2.81
C ARG A 103 -15.67 5.41 -2.16
N THR A 104 -15.63 5.51 -0.83
CA THR A 104 -16.13 6.67 -0.07
C THR A 104 -15.07 7.77 0.10
N SER A 105 -13.83 7.55 -0.35
CA SER A 105 -12.77 8.59 -0.38
C SER A 105 -12.66 9.28 -1.74
N ALA A 106 -13.65 9.12 -2.62
CA ALA A 106 -13.73 9.81 -3.91
C ALA A 106 -13.69 11.34 -3.81
N CYS A 107 -13.96 11.91 -2.62
CA CYS A 107 -13.79 13.33 -2.35
C CYS A 107 -12.33 13.80 -2.33
N ALA A 108 -11.41 12.92 -1.95
CA ALA A 108 -9.97 13.22 -1.94
C ALA A 108 -9.33 12.92 -3.30
N HIS A 109 -9.63 11.75 -3.86
CA HIS A 109 -9.10 11.33 -5.16
C HIS A 109 -9.87 10.15 -5.75
N MET A 110 -9.73 9.94 -7.05
CA MET A 110 -10.20 8.72 -7.71
C MET A 110 -9.23 7.57 -7.47
N SER A 111 -9.73 6.33 -7.50
CA SER A 111 -8.91 5.12 -7.50
C SER A 111 -9.58 4.03 -8.36
N LEU A 112 -8.82 2.96 -8.66
CA LEU A 112 -9.34 1.76 -9.33
C LEU A 112 -9.50 0.59 -8.33
N CYS A 113 -9.59 0.91 -7.03
CA CYS A 113 -9.54 -0.03 -5.91
C CYS A 113 -10.66 0.22 -4.88
N GLY A 114 -11.82 0.71 -5.32
CA GLY A 114 -12.83 1.30 -4.44
C GLY A 114 -13.43 0.34 -3.41
N ASN A 115 -13.87 -0.84 -3.83
CA ASN A 115 -14.47 -1.85 -2.95
C ASN A 115 -13.45 -2.82 -2.38
N VAL A 116 -12.46 -3.27 -3.17
CA VAL A 116 -11.47 -4.27 -2.70
C VAL A 116 -10.66 -3.77 -1.50
N ALA A 117 -10.44 -2.45 -1.36
CA ALA A 117 -9.77 -1.89 -0.19
C ALA A 117 -10.53 -2.14 1.12
N ALA A 118 -11.86 -2.29 1.08
CA ALA A 118 -12.67 -2.64 2.24
C ALA A 118 -12.63 -4.14 2.59
N ALA A 119 -11.98 -4.99 1.78
CA ALA A 119 -12.04 -6.44 1.95
C ALA A 119 -11.51 -6.91 3.31
N VAL A 120 -10.56 -6.19 3.91
CA VAL A 120 -9.94 -6.55 5.19
C VAL A 120 -9.76 -5.36 6.14
N CYS A 121 -10.49 -4.27 5.93
CA CYS A 121 -10.37 -3.08 6.79
C CYS A 121 -10.91 -3.33 8.21
N ASP A 122 -10.37 -2.62 9.19
CA ASP A 122 -10.92 -2.53 10.56
C ASP A 122 -11.50 -1.14 10.82
N LEU A 123 -10.96 -0.12 10.14
CA LEU A 123 -11.56 1.22 10.03
C LEU A 123 -11.72 1.60 8.57
N TRP A 124 -12.73 2.44 8.29
CA TRP A 124 -13.07 2.90 6.96
C TRP A 124 -13.09 4.43 6.93
N ALA A 125 -12.32 5.03 6.01
CA ALA A 125 -12.08 6.47 5.96
C ALA A 125 -12.39 7.07 4.58
N ASN A 126 -12.67 8.37 4.56
CA ASN A 126 -12.87 9.16 3.35
C ASN A 126 -11.61 9.91 2.90
N GLU A 127 -10.44 9.57 3.46
CA GLU A 127 -9.15 10.25 3.30
C GLU A 127 -9.17 11.72 3.79
N ALA A 128 -9.71 12.62 2.96
CA ALA A 128 -9.76 14.04 3.25
C ALA A 128 -10.90 14.73 2.50
N ILE A 129 -11.48 15.76 3.13
CA ILE A 129 -12.43 16.66 2.49
C ILE A 129 -12.32 18.06 3.07
N GLU A 130 -12.45 19.08 2.22
CA GLU A 130 -12.54 20.48 2.65
C GLU A 130 -13.83 20.71 3.45
N TYR A 131 -13.71 21.36 4.60
CA TYR A 131 -14.87 21.68 5.42
C TYR A 131 -15.71 22.82 4.83
N HIS A 132 -16.82 22.47 4.21
CA HIS A 132 -17.88 23.39 3.79
C HIS A 132 -19.28 22.75 3.92
N GLN A 133 -20.32 23.51 3.56
CA GLN A 133 -21.70 23.09 3.67
C GLN A 133 -22.26 22.49 2.37
N LEU A 134 -22.94 21.36 2.50
CA LEU A 134 -23.73 20.70 1.44
C LEU A 134 -25.22 20.77 1.80
N PHE A 135 -26.10 20.36 0.87
CA PHE A 135 -27.54 20.27 1.16
C PHE A 135 -27.85 19.32 2.32
N GLY A 136 -27.11 18.22 2.45
CA GLY A 136 -27.30 17.20 3.49
C GLY A 136 -26.65 17.51 4.84
N GLY A 137 -25.96 18.64 4.99
CA GLY A 137 -25.20 18.94 6.20
C GLY A 137 -23.77 19.39 5.89
N THR A 138 -22.93 19.47 6.92
CA THR A 138 -21.50 19.74 6.71
C THR A 138 -20.89 18.58 5.94
N THR A 139 -19.91 18.86 5.09
CA THR A 139 -19.09 17.82 4.41
C THR A 139 -18.64 16.70 5.35
N SER A 140 -18.18 17.04 6.57
CA SER A 140 -17.84 16.05 7.59
C SER A 140 -19.01 15.17 8.02
N ALA A 141 -20.21 15.73 8.21
CA ALA A 141 -21.39 14.97 8.60
C ALA A 141 -21.88 14.06 7.47
N VAL A 142 -21.91 14.57 6.23
CA VAL A 142 -22.34 13.81 5.05
C VAL A 142 -21.44 12.60 4.81
N PHE A 143 -20.12 12.77 4.86
CA PHE A 143 -19.20 11.65 4.65
C PHE A 143 -19.15 10.71 5.86
N ALA A 144 -19.29 11.21 7.09
CA ALA A 144 -19.42 10.35 8.27
C ALA A 144 -20.69 9.47 8.20
N GLU A 145 -21.80 10.00 7.69
CA GLU A 145 -23.02 9.22 7.43
C GLU A 145 -22.77 8.10 6.41
N MET A 146 -22.15 8.42 5.27
CA MET A 146 -21.82 7.43 4.23
C MET A 146 -20.89 6.33 4.76
N LEU A 147 -19.78 6.71 5.43
CA LEU A 147 -18.87 5.76 6.06
C LEU A 147 -19.57 4.91 7.12
N GLY A 148 -20.46 5.53 7.91
CA GLY A 148 -21.25 4.86 8.93
C GLY A 148 -22.16 3.78 8.36
N TYR A 149 -22.85 4.04 7.24
CA TYR A 149 -23.67 3.02 6.57
C TYR A 149 -22.84 1.87 6.00
N GLU A 150 -21.65 2.14 5.46
CA GLU A 150 -20.77 1.09 4.95
C GLU A 150 -20.23 0.22 6.08
N ALA A 151 -19.80 0.82 7.20
CA ALA A 151 -19.40 0.09 8.40
C ALA A 151 -20.57 -0.72 8.97
N ALA A 152 -21.78 -0.17 9.00
CA ALA A 152 -22.98 -0.89 9.44
C ALA A 152 -23.29 -2.11 8.56
N ALA A 153 -23.14 -2.00 7.24
CA ALA A 153 -23.32 -3.14 6.33
C ALA A 153 -22.25 -4.21 6.53
N MET A 154 -20.98 -3.81 6.74
CA MET A 154 -19.90 -4.75 7.08
C MET A 154 -20.16 -5.47 8.40
N ASN A 155 -20.58 -4.74 9.43
CA ASN A 155 -20.91 -5.32 10.74
C ASN A 155 -22.13 -6.25 10.68
N ALA A 156 -23.18 -5.87 9.96
CA ALA A 156 -24.33 -6.74 9.74
C ALA A 156 -23.93 -8.04 9.03
N SER A 157 -22.98 -8.00 8.09
CA SER A 157 -22.47 -9.22 7.45
C SER A 157 -21.77 -10.16 8.43
N LEU A 158 -21.06 -9.62 9.44
CA LEU A 158 -20.44 -10.40 10.51
C LEU A 158 -21.49 -11.03 11.43
N GLU A 159 -22.48 -10.24 11.86
CA GLU A 159 -23.56 -10.71 12.75
C GLU A 159 -24.42 -11.80 12.10
N LEU A 160 -24.67 -11.68 10.79
CA LEU A 160 -25.46 -12.65 10.03
C LEU A 160 -24.64 -13.88 9.59
N GLY A 161 -23.32 -13.87 9.77
CA GLY A 161 -22.45 -14.96 9.31
C GLY A 161 -22.17 -14.98 7.80
N TYR A 162 -22.42 -13.87 7.09
CA TYR A 162 -22.21 -13.69 5.65
C TYR A 162 -20.96 -12.89 5.29
N GLN A 163 -20.04 -12.71 6.24
CA GLN A 163 -18.83 -11.90 6.04
C GLN A 163 -17.96 -12.40 4.89
N LYS A 164 -17.99 -13.70 4.56
CA LYS A 164 -17.19 -14.26 3.47
C LYS A 164 -17.80 -13.96 2.10
N GLU A 165 -19.12 -14.04 1.97
CA GLU A 165 -19.86 -13.68 0.76
C GLU A 165 -19.80 -12.17 0.49
N TYR A 166 -19.92 -11.36 1.56
CA TYR A 166 -19.76 -9.91 1.47
C TYR A 166 -18.33 -9.54 1.04
N GLN A 167 -17.31 -10.08 1.72
CA GLN A 167 -15.90 -9.92 1.36
C GLN A 167 -15.63 -10.36 -0.09
N ALA A 168 -16.16 -11.51 -0.50
CA ALA A 168 -16.00 -12.00 -1.87
C ALA A 168 -16.58 -11.04 -2.90
N SER A 169 -17.73 -10.41 -2.60
CA SER A 169 -18.35 -9.40 -3.46
C SER A 169 -17.47 -8.16 -3.62
N LEU A 170 -16.89 -7.66 -2.51
CA LEU A 170 -15.95 -6.54 -2.53
C LEU A 170 -14.74 -6.85 -3.40
N ILE A 171 -14.10 -8.01 -3.19
CA ILE A 171 -12.93 -8.46 -3.93
C ILE A 171 -13.26 -8.63 -5.43
N TYR A 172 -14.32 -9.36 -5.75
CA TYR A 172 -14.65 -9.72 -7.13
C TYR A 172 -14.99 -8.49 -7.98
N SER A 173 -15.58 -7.46 -7.37
CA SER A 173 -15.94 -6.22 -8.07
C SER A 173 -14.74 -5.43 -8.64
N ASP A 174 -13.54 -5.62 -8.07
CA ASP A 174 -12.34 -4.87 -8.43
C ASP A 174 -11.10 -5.71 -8.76
N ARG A 175 -11.08 -7.01 -8.46
CA ARG A 175 -9.91 -7.90 -8.68
C ARG A 175 -9.30 -7.74 -10.07
N TYR A 176 -10.14 -7.64 -11.10
CA TYR A 176 -9.71 -7.53 -12.49
C TYR A 176 -9.98 -6.14 -13.09
N ARG A 177 -10.27 -5.14 -12.24
CA ARG A 177 -10.46 -3.76 -12.67
C ARG A 177 -9.13 -3.13 -13.06
N SER A 178 -8.07 -3.38 -12.31
CA SER A 178 -6.71 -2.93 -12.62
C SER A 178 -5.66 -3.80 -11.92
N PRO A 179 -4.39 -3.78 -12.37
CA PRO A 179 -3.27 -4.36 -11.62
C PRO A 179 -3.20 -3.87 -10.16
N GLN A 180 -3.61 -2.62 -9.90
CA GLN A 180 -3.63 -2.05 -8.56
C GLN A 180 -4.71 -2.68 -7.67
N GLY A 181 -5.90 -2.96 -8.21
CA GLY A 181 -6.95 -3.67 -7.47
C GLY A 181 -6.61 -5.14 -7.23
N PHE A 182 -5.94 -5.76 -8.21
CA PHE A 182 -5.48 -7.15 -8.14
C PHE A 182 -4.53 -7.37 -6.96
N VAL A 183 -3.52 -6.52 -6.78
CA VAL A 183 -2.53 -6.68 -5.70
C VAL A 183 -3.09 -6.46 -4.30
N LEU A 184 -4.26 -5.83 -4.19
CA LEU A 184 -4.96 -5.62 -2.93
C LEU A 184 -5.88 -6.77 -2.53
N CYS A 185 -6.12 -7.72 -3.44
CA CYS A 185 -6.90 -8.91 -3.13
C CYS A 185 -6.21 -9.70 -2.00
N PRO A 186 -6.92 -10.11 -0.92
CA PRO A 186 -6.29 -10.69 0.26
C PRO A 186 -5.40 -11.92 0.01
N ASP A 187 -5.76 -12.78 -0.95
CA ASP A 187 -4.96 -13.93 -1.38
C ASP A 187 -3.67 -13.53 -2.09
N ILE A 188 -3.69 -12.44 -2.86
CA ILE A 188 -2.52 -11.88 -3.54
C ILE A 188 -1.63 -11.15 -2.53
N ALA A 189 -2.23 -10.29 -1.71
CA ALA A 189 -1.55 -9.57 -0.63
C ALA A 189 -0.87 -10.52 0.36
N TRP A 190 -1.50 -11.65 0.71
CA TRP A 190 -0.91 -12.67 1.58
C TRP A 190 0.32 -13.31 0.94
N LYS A 191 0.30 -13.64 -0.35
CA LYS A 191 1.46 -14.22 -1.05
C LYS A 191 2.62 -13.24 -1.12
N ILE A 192 2.34 -11.96 -1.36
CA ILE A 192 3.37 -10.91 -1.34
C ILE A 192 3.93 -10.74 0.07
N GLY A 193 3.07 -10.66 1.09
CA GLY A 193 3.49 -10.56 2.49
C GLY A 193 4.31 -11.76 2.95
N LYS A 194 3.97 -12.97 2.50
CA LYS A 194 4.78 -14.17 2.75
C LYS A 194 6.18 -14.03 2.15
N ALA A 195 6.29 -13.56 0.91
CA ALA A 195 7.59 -13.34 0.27
C ALA A 195 8.45 -12.29 1.01
N VAL A 196 7.82 -11.24 1.56
CA VAL A 196 8.50 -10.25 2.42
C VAL A 196 9.10 -10.92 3.65
N VAL A 197 8.32 -11.73 4.36
CA VAL A 197 8.77 -12.39 5.60
C VAL A 197 9.86 -13.44 5.32
N GLU A 198 9.74 -14.22 4.23
CA GLU A 198 10.72 -15.24 3.86
C GLU A 198 12.07 -14.64 3.39
N ASN A 199 12.09 -13.35 3.03
CA ASN A 199 13.28 -12.64 2.55
C ASN A 199 13.64 -11.45 3.45
N ASN A 200 13.44 -11.59 4.77
CA ASN A 200 13.65 -10.50 5.72
C ASN A 200 15.12 -10.33 6.19
N GLN A 201 16.11 -10.75 5.38
CA GLN A 201 17.53 -10.60 5.73
C GLN A 201 17.96 -9.13 5.71
N SER A 202 17.33 -8.33 4.86
CA SER A 202 17.57 -6.89 4.72
C SER A 202 16.32 -6.18 4.19
N PHE A 203 16.27 -4.85 4.30
CA PHE A 203 15.15 -4.09 3.74
C PHE A 203 15.10 -4.18 2.21
N TYR A 204 16.26 -4.21 1.57
CA TYR A 204 16.40 -4.44 0.14
C TYR A 204 15.84 -5.80 -0.30
N SER A 205 16.30 -6.89 0.32
CA SER A 205 15.96 -8.26 -0.10
C SER A 205 14.45 -8.51 -0.01
N ARG A 206 13.79 -8.10 1.08
CA ARG A 206 12.34 -8.21 1.22
C ARG A 206 11.57 -7.33 0.23
N GLY A 207 12.08 -6.13 -0.08
CA GLY A 207 11.52 -5.23 -1.09
C GLY A 207 11.58 -5.82 -2.50
N ARG A 208 12.74 -6.36 -2.89
CA ARG A 208 12.92 -7.04 -4.18
C ARG A 208 12.03 -8.28 -4.28
N ALA A 209 11.95 -9.09 -3.21
CA ALA A 209 11.08 -10.26 -3.17
C ALA A 209 9.59 -9.91 -3.32
N ALA A 210 9.14 -8.82 -2.68
CA ALA A 210 7.78 -8.33 -2.83
C ALA A 210 7.46 -7.91 -4.27
N ALA A 211 8.36 -7.16 -4.91
CA ALA A 211 8.20 -6.71 -6.29
C ALA A 211 8.17 -7.89 -7.28
N LEU A 212 9.13 -8.83 -7.16
CA LEU A 212 9.20 -10.01 -8.03
C LEU A 212 7.97 -10.91 -7.86
N THR A 213 7.52 -11.11 -6.62
CA THR A 213 6.32 -11.90 -6.34
C THR A 213 5.07 -11.24 -6.92
N CYS A 214 4.92 -9.93 -6.72
CA CYS A 214 3.84 -9.13 -7.30
C CYS A 214 3.78 -9.27 -8.83
N GLY A 215 4.91 -9.04 -9.52
CA GLY A 215 4.96 -9.14 -10.98
C GLY A 215 4.67 -10.55 -11.50
N ARG A 216 5.19 -11.60 -10.84
CA ARG A 216 4.89 -13.00 -11.19
C ARG A 216 3.41 -13.35 -11.00
N LEU A 217 2.79 -12.87 -9.94
CA LEU A 217 1.35 -13.08 -9.69
C LEU A 217 0.49 -12.37 -10.75
N MET A 218 0.86 -11.14 -11.12
CA MET A 218 0.17 -10.41 -12.19
C MET A 218 0.31 -11.12 -13.55
N LEU A 219 1.52 -11.50 -13.95
CA LEU A 219 1.77 -12.18 -15.23
C LEU A 219 1.17 -13.60 -15.27
N GLY A 220 1.03 -14.25 -14.11
CA GLY A 220 0.55 -15.61 -13.99
C GLY A 220 -0.99 -15.75 -13.92
N ASP A 221 -1.73 -14.66 -13.73
CA ASP A 221 -3.20 -14.71 -13.69
C ASP A 221 -3.80 -14.47 -15.09
N PRO A 222 -4.48 -15.46 -15.70
CA PRO A 222 -4.99 -15.36 -17.06
C PRO A 222 -6.20 -14.42 -17.20
N LEU A 223 -6.84 -14.05 -16.10
CA LEU A 223 -8.00 -13.14 -16.09
C LEU A 223 -7.58 -11.69 -15.92
N LEU A 224 -6.38 -11.42 -15.39
CA LEU A 224 -5.83 -10.08 -15.32
C LEU A 224 -5.42 -9.60 -16.71
N ARG A 225 -6.09 -8.55 -17.19
CA ARG A 225 -5.84 -7.98 -18.51
C ARG A 225 -4.88 -6.80 -18.42
N PHE A 226 -4.03 -6.71 -19.43
CA PHE A 226 -3.08 -5.62 -19.61
C PHE A 226 -3.28 -5.01 -20.99
N THR A 227 -3.01 -3.71 -21.11
CA THR A 227 -2.62 -3.16 -22.40
C THR A 227 -1.28 -3.76 -22.85
N ALA A 228 -0.97 -3.68 -24.15
CA ALA A 228 0.34 -4.12 -24.66
C ALA A 228 1.50 -3.40 -23.94
N PHE A 229 1.34 -2.10 -23.70
CA PHE A 229 2.32 -1.26 -23.00
C PHE A 229 2.53 -1.69 -21.54
N GLU A 230 1.45 -1.94 -20.79
CA GLU A 230 1.56 -2.39 -19.39
C GLU A 230 2.26 -3.74 -19.27
N LYS A 231 1.97 -4.66 -20.20
CA LYS A 231 2.60 -5.98 -20.23
C LYS A 231 4.08 -5.88 -20.55
N GLU A 232 4.43 -5.17 -21.63
CA GLU A 232 5.83 -4.96 -22.03
C GLU A 232 6.64 -4.26 -20.92
N SER A 233 6.06 -3.22 -20.31
CA SER A 233 6.68 -2.50 -19.19
C SER A 233 6.90 -3.42 -17.99
N LEU A 234 5.91 -4.22 -17.62
CA LEU A 234 6.01 -5.17 -16.51
C LEU A 234 7.11 -6.22 -16.75
N GLU A 235 7.15 -6.81 -17.95
CA GLU A 235 8.21 -7.75 -18.33
C GLU A 235 9.60 -7.10 -18.29
N GLY A 236 9.70 -5.82 -18.70
CA GLY A 236 10.92 -5.01 -18.57
C GLY A 236 11.35 -4.83 -17.11
N TYR A 237 10.45 -4.37 -16.25
CA TYR A 237 10.72 -4.19 -14.82
C TYR A 237 11.12 -5.50 -14.13
N MET A 238 10.49 -6.61 -14.50
CA MET A 238 10.84 -7.93 -13.97
C MET A 238 12.27 -8.33 -14.33
N LYS A 239 12.69 -8.13 -15.59
CA LYS A 239 14.07 -8.39 -16.01
C LYS A 239 15.07 -7.50 -15.27
N GLU A 240 14.73 -6.21 -15.08
CA GLU A 240 15.57 -5.29 -14.31
C GLU A 240 15.72 -5.74 -12.86
N LEU A 241 14.61 -6.09 -12.18
CA LEU A 241 14.60 -6.57 -10.80
C LEU A 241 15.40 -7.87 -10.62
N GLU A 242 15.32 -8.79 -11.60
CA GLU A 242 16.09 -10.04 -11.57
C GLU A 242 17.59 -9.79 -11.78
N ALA A 243 17.97 -8.77 -12.54
CA ALA A 243 19.37 -8.41 -12.80
C ALA A 243 20.02 -7.55 -11.70
N LEU A 244 19.27 -7.10 -10.69
CA LEU A 244 19.83 -6.35 -9.56
C LEU A 244 20.78 -7.23 -8.71
N PRO A 245 21.77 -6.64 -8.01
CA PRO A 245 22.65 -7.37 -7.10
C PRO A 245 21.89 -8.16 -6.04
N ASP A 246 22.44 -9.28 -5.58
CA ASP A 246 21.80 -10.07 -4.52
C ASP A 246 22.05 -9.46 -3.13
N GLU A 247 23.25 -8.92 -2.90
CA GLU A 247 23.64 -8.28 -1.64
C GLU A 247 23.14 -6.83 -1.55
N GLU A 248 22.70 -6.42 -0.35
CA GLU A 248 22.16 -5.07 -0.13
C GLU A 248 23.23 -3.98 -0.31
N ASP A 249 24.45 -4.22 0.18
CA ASP A 249 25.54 -3.24 0.08
C ASP A 249 25.91 -2.95 -1.38
N ASP A 250 26.01 -3.98 -2.22
CA ASP A 250 26.27 -3.84 -3.66
C ASP A 250 25.15 -3.06 -4.35
N PHE A 251 23.89 -3.31 -3.97
CA PHE A 251 22.74 -2.57 -4.48
C PHE A 251 22.78 -1.09 -4.03
N ILE A 252 23.13 -0.82 -2.77
CA ILE A 252 23.29 0.53 -2.24
C ILE A 252 24.38 1.27 -2.99
N ASP A 253 25.56 0.69 -3.16
CA ASP A 253 26.69 1.30 -3.89
C ASP A 253 26.33 1.64 -5.34
N LEU A 254 25.68 0.69 -6.03
CA LEU A 254 25.14 0.91 -7.37
C LEU A 254 24.18 2.12 -7.39
N CYS A 255 23.29 2.19 -6.40
CA CYS A 255 22.30 3.25 -6.28
C CYS A 255 22.91 4.60 -5.91
N LEU A 256 23.87 4.66 -4.99
CA LEU A 256 24.59 5.89 -4.64
C LEU A 256 25.32 6.45 -5.86
N GLY A 257 25.98 5.59 -6.64
CA GLY A 257 26.60 5.98 -7.91
C GLY A 257 25.59 6.56 -8.92
N LYS A 258 24.40 5.95 -9.03
CA LYS A 258 23.33 6.36 -9.96
C LYS A 258 22.62 7.64 -9.53
N TYR A 259 22.32 7.79 -8.24
CA TYR A 259 21.44 8.82 -7.69
C TYR A 259 22.19 10.03 -7.13
N ARG A 260 23.53 10.03 -7.03
CA ARG A 260 24.33 11.23 -6.66
C ARG A 260 24.03 12.48 -7.48
N LYS A 261 23.50 12.31 -8.70
CA LYS A 261 23.12 13.40 -9.61
C LYS A 261 21.75 14.01 -9.31
N VAL A 262 20.95 13.38 -8.43
CA VAL A 262 19.63 13.89 -8.03
C VAL A 262 19.83 15.06 -7.07
N LYS A 263 19.43 16.26 -7.50
CA LYS A 263 19.53 17.46 -6.68
C LYS A 263 18.72 17.29 -5.40
N GLY A 264 19.35 17.55 -4.25
CA GLY A 264 18.73 17.44 -2.93
C GLY A 264 18.84 16.04 -2.30
N PHE A 265 19.37 15.04 -3.01
CA PHE A 265 19.67 13.75 -2.38
C PHE A 265 20.91 13.88 -1.47
N GLN A 266 20.71 13.61 -0.18
CA GLN A 266 21.76 13.63 0.84
C GLN A 266 21.88 12.23 1.47
N PRO A 267 22.86 11.41 1.07
CA PRO A 267 23.04 10.06 1.63
C PRO A 267 23.12 10.03 3.15
N ALA A 268 23.80 11.03 3.73
CA ALA A 268 23.98 11.16 5.18
C ALA A 268 22.66 11.24 5.97
N SER A 269 21.55 11.69 5.36
CA SER A 269 20.22 11.69 5.97
C SER A 269 19.69 10.28 6.28
N TYR A 270 20.28 9.25 5.65
CA TYR A 270 19.88 7.84 5.78
C TYR A 270 20.99 6.97 6.41
N GLY A 271 22.03 7.60 6.97
CA GLY A 271 23.21 6.90 7.47
C GLY A 271 23.98 6.16 6.36
N LEU A 272 24.08 6.78 5.18
CA LEU A 272 24.81 6.30 3.99
C LEU A 272 25.85 7.32 3.53
#